data_AF-A0A352CVB2-F1
#
_entry.id   AF-A0A352CVB2-F1
#
_cell.length_a   1.000
_cell.length_b   1.000
_cell.length_c   1.000
_cell.angle_alpha   90.00
_cell.angle_beta   90.00
_cell.angle_gamma   90.00
#
_symmetry.space_group_name_H-M   'P 1'
#
loop_
_entity.id
_entity.type
_entity.pdbx_description
1 polymer ?
#
loop_
_entity_poly.entity_id
_entity_poly.type
_entity_poly.pdbx_seq_one_letter_code
_entity_poly.pdbx_strand_id
1 'polypeptide(L)'
;MEQEEKSKMSDKKTNKQNMAAESILGRMSLEDKIALCEGASFWKTKAFEKYGIPAMFLCDGPHGLRKQEKEGRADMLGVNESRKSTCFPAEVTTA
;
A
#
# COMPACT_ATOMS: atom_id res chain seq x y z
N MET A 1 -5.64 -27.65 -17.26
CA MET A 1 -5.97 -26.66 -18.32
C MET A 1 -6.29 -25.28 -17.73
N GLU A 2 -7.34 -25.13 -16.91
CA GLU A 2 -7.73 -23.82 -16.34
C GLU A 2 -6.71 -23.24 -15.31
N GLN A 3 -6.04 -24.08 -14.53
CA GLN A 3 -4.99 -23.64 -13.59
C GLN A 3 -3.69 -23.19 -14.31
N GLU A 4 -3.34 -23.84 -15.43
CA GLU A 4 -2.19 -23.44 -16.26
C GLU A 4 -2.44 -22.12 -17.00
N GLU A 5 -3.66 -21.88 -17.47
CA GLU A 5 -4.03 -20.59 -18.07
C GLU A 5 -4.01 -19.46 -17.04
N LYS A 6 -4.51 -19.70 -15.82
CA LYS A 6 -4.44 -18.73 -14.71
C LYS A 6 -2.99 -18.39 -14.32
N SER A 7 -2.10 -19.39 -14.29
CA SER A 7 -0.65 -19.16 -14.07
C SER A 7 -0.04 -18.31 -15.18
N LYS A 8 -0.22 -18.69 -16.45
CA LYS A 8 0.33 -17.94 -17.61
C LYS A 8 -0.22 -16.52 -17.70
N MET A 9 -1.47 -16.30 -17.30
CA MET A 9 -2.10 -14.97 -17.25
C MET A 9 -1.54 -14.12 -16.10
N SER A 10 -1.28 -14.73 -14.94
CA SER A 10 -0.60 -14.10 -13.80
C SER A 10 0.82 -13.67 -14.18
N ASP A 11 1.59 -14.56 -14.79
CA ASP A 11 2.98 -14.29 -15.20
C ASP A 11 3.08 -13.14 -16.22
N LYS A 12 2.15 -13.09 -17.20
CA LYS A 12 2.06 -11.96 -18.14
C LYS A 12 1.68 -10.65 -17.46
N LYS A 13 0.80 -10.69 -16.47
CA LYS A 13 0.36 -9.50 -15.72
C LYS A 13 1.51 -8.93 -14.88
N THR A 14 2.23 -9.78 -14.17
CA THR A 14 3.42 -9.42 -13.38
C THR A 14 4.50 -8.80 -14.27
N ASN A 15 4.80 -9.40 -15.43
CA ASN A 15 5.77 -8.83 -16.38
C ASN A 15 5.34 -7.46 -16.91
N LYS A 16 4.05 -7.27 -17.20
CA LYS A 16 3.53 -5.96 -17.63
C LYS A 16 3.66 -4.90 -16.53
N GLN A 17 3.39 -5.25 -15.28
CA GLN A 17 3.53 -4.35 -14.13
C GLN A 17 5.00 -3.97 -13.89
N ASN A 18 5.91 -4.94 -13.98
CA ASN A 18 7.35 -4.70 -13.85
C ASN A 18 7.85 -3.74 -14.94
N MET A 19 7.45 -3.94 -16.20
CA MET A 19 7.83 -3.01 -17.28
C MET A 19 7.31 -1.58 -17.06
N ALA A 20 6.11 -1.43 -16.50
CA ALA A 20 5.57 -0.12 -16.15
C ALA A 20 6.37 0.54 -15.00
N ALA A 21 6.72 -0.23 -13.97
CA ALA A 21 7.53 0.25 -12.85
C ALA A 21 8.93 0.68 -13.31
N GLU A 22 9.62 -0.14 -14.11
CA GLU A 22 10.94 0.18 -14.66
C GLU A 22 10.91 1.45 -15.53
N SER A 23 9.88 1.63 -16.36
CA SER A 23 9.69 2.85 -17.15
C SER A 23 9.50 4.10 -16.29
N ILE A 24 8.83 3.99 -15.15
CA ILE A 24 8.69 5.09 -14.20
C ILE A 24 10.03 5.37 -13.51
N LEU A 25 10.69 4.33 -12.98
CA LEU A 25 11.99 4.43 -12.30
C LEU A 25 13.10 4.99 -13.21
N GLY A 26 13.06 4.67 -14.50
CA GLY A 26 14.00 5.21 -15.50
C GLY A 26 13.86 6.72 -15.71
N ARG A 27 12.70 7.31 -15.39
CA ARG A 27 12.43 8.76 -15.52
C ARG A 27 12.65 9.53 -14.21
N MET A 28 12.91 8.84 -13.10
CA MET A 28 13.08 9.45 -11.79
C MET A 28 14.51 9.95 -11.55
N SER A 29 14.64 11.11 -10.90
CA SER A 29 15.93 11.54 -10.33
C SER A 29 16.34 10.65 -9.15
N LEU A 30 17.60 10.73 -8.73
CA LEU A 30 18.07 9.99 -7.56
C LEU A 30 17.33 10.44 -6.29
N GLU A 31 17.12 11.74 -6.14
CA GLU A 31 16.43 12.37 -5.01
C GLU A 31 14.98 11.89 -4.93
N ASP A 32 14.28 11.79 -6.06
CA ASP A 32 12.92 11.25 -6.08
C ASP A 32 12.87 9.77 -5.69
N LYS A 33 13.85 8.96 -6.15
CA LYS A 33 13.97 7.55 -5.77
C LYS A 33 14.19 7.40 -4.26
N ILE A 34 15.05 8.23 -3.68
CA ILE A 34 15.29 8.24 -2.23
C ILE A 34 14.01 8.66 -1.50
N ALA A 35 13.34 9.72 -1.95
CA ALA A 35 12.13 10.22 -1.32
C ALA A 35 10.96 9.20 -1.39
N LEU A 36 10.92 8.33 -2.40
CA LEU A 36 9.92 7.27 -2.55
C LEU A 36 9.97 6.24 -1.42
N CYS A 37 11.13 6.07 -0.77
CA CYS A 37 11.34 5.15 0.34
C CYS A 37 10.82 5.69 1.68
N GLU A 38 10.12 6.81 1.70
CA GLU A 38 9.60 7.46 2.90
C GLU A 38 8.11 7.80 2.75
N GLY A 39 7.36 7.69 3.85
CA GLY A 39 6.00 8.19 3.93
C GLY A 39 5.91 9.72 3.84
N ALA A 40 4.77 10.24 3.40
CA ALA A 40 4.42 11.65 3.58
C ALA A 40 3.92 11.94 5.00
N SER A 41 3.33 10.93 5.64
CA SER A 41 2.87 10.95 7.01
C SER A 41 2.77 9.53 7.54
N PHE A 42 2.30 9.37 8.78
CA PHE A 42 2.17 8.06 9.44
C PHE A 42 1.35 7.04 8.63
N TRP A 43 0.32 7.51 7.90
CA TRP A 43 -0.58 6.63 7.16
C TRP A 43 -0.52 6.81 5.64
N LYS A 44 0.31 7.71 5.10
CA LYS A 44 0.30 8.04 3.67
C LYS A 44 1.67 7.96 3.04
N THR A 45 1.76 7.39 1.84
CA THR A 45 2.95 7.52 0.99
C THR A 45 3.03 8.93 0.40
N LYS A 46 4.21 9.32 -0.08
CA LYS A 46 4.37 10.54 -0.89
C LYS A 46 3.70 10.36 -2.26
N ALA A 47 3.10 11.44 -2.75
CA ALA A 47 2.63 11.52 -4.14
C ALA A 47 3.79 11.96 -5.04
N PHE A 48 3.87 11.37 -6.23
CA PHE A 48 4.77 11.80 -7.29
C PHE A 48 3.97 12.00 -8.59
N GLU A 49 3.17 13.07 -8.62
CA GLU A 49 2.25 13.38 -9.73
C GLU A 49 2.96 13.48 -11.09
N LYS A 50 4.18 14.02 -11.12
CA LYS A 50 5.03 14.07 -12.33
C LYS A 50 5.33 12.68 -12.93
N TYR A 51 5.23 11.62 -12.14
CA TYR A 51 5.40 10.23 -12.58
C TYR A 51 4.08 9.47 -12.70
N GLY A 52 2.94 10.11 -12.38
CA GLY A 52 1.62 9.47 -12.34
C GLY A 52 1.39 8.59 -11.12
N ILE A 53 2.15 8.78 -10.03
CA ILE A 53 2.02 8.00 -8.79
C ILE A 53 1.22 8.81 -7.76
N PRO A 54 -0.01 8.40 -7.40
CA PRO A 54 -0.78 9.05 -6.35
C PRO A 54 -0.25 8.67 -4.95
N ALA A 55 -0.57 9.48 -3.94
CA ALA A 55 -0.40 9.08 -2.55
C ALA A 55 -1.37 7.93 -2.21
N MET A 56 -0.87 6.92 -1.51
CA MET A 56 -1.67 5.80 -1.02
C MET A 56 -1.83 5.91 0.50
N PHE A 57 -3.02 5.58 0.99
CA PHE A 57 -3.28 5.46 2.43
C PHE A 57 -3.08 4.00 2.86
N LEU A 58 -2.29 3.79 3.92
CA LEU A 58 -2.04 2.49 4.54
C LEU A 58 -2.73 2.44 5.91
N CYS A 59 -3.03 1.24 6.39
CA CYS A 59 -3.68 1.01 7.67
C CYS A 59 -3.35 -0.39 8.21
N ASP A 60 -3.41 -0.57 9.53
CA ASP A 60 -3.23 -1.89 10.15
C ASP A 60 -4.45 -2.80 9.91
N GLY A 61 -4.26 -4.10 10.16
CA GLY A 61 -5.43 -4.95 10.37
C GLY A 61 -5.27 -6.47 10.33
N PRO A 62 -4.38 -7.10 11.12
CA PRO A 62 -4.34 -8.56 11.21
C PRO A 62 -5.70 -9.22 11.54
N HIS A 63 -6.57 -8.51 12.27
CA HIS A 63 -7.92 -9.00 12.63
C HIS A 63 -9.04 -8.00 12.28
N GLY A 64 -8.86 -7.23 11.20
CA GLY A 64 -9.85 -6.26 10.72
C GLY A 64 -9.29 -4.87 10.48
N LEU A 65 -9.98 -4.09 9.64
CA LEU A 65 -9.50 -2.80 9.15
C LEU A 65 -9.42 -1.75 10.28
N ARG A 66 -8.24 -1.18 10.53
CA ARG A 66 -8.04 -0.10 11.50
C ARG A 66 -7.71 1.22 10.80
N LYS A 67 -8.73 2.00 10.43
CA LYS A 67 -8.56 3.29 9.72
C LYS A 67 -8.78 4.48 10.65
N GLN A 68 -7.71 5.20 10.97
CA GLN A 68 -7.76 6.50 11.67
C GLN A 68 -7.81 7.65 10.65
N GLU A 69 -8.81 8.53 10.74
CA GLU A 69 -9.00 9.59 9.73
C GLU A 69 -8.56 10.99 10.13
N LYS A 70 -8.30 11.22 11.42
CA LYS A 70 -7.88 12.55 11.88
C LYS A 70 -6.40 12.78 11.50
N GLU A 71 -6.21 13.46 10.38
CA GLU A 71 -4.91 13.96 9.94
C GLU A 71 -4.28 14.83 11.05
N GLY A 72 -3.00 14.63 11.33
CA GLY A 72 -2.23 15.41 12.31
C GLY A 72 -2.34 14.96 13.77
N ARG A 73 -3.14 13.92 14.07
CA ARG A 73 -3.16 13.30 15.41
C ARG A 73 -2.81 11.83 15.43
N ALA A 74 -2.38 11.24 14.31
CA ALA A 74 -1.95 9.84 14.25
C ALA A 74 -0.94 9.57 15.38
N ASP A 75 -1.38 8.78 16.36
CA ASP A 75 -0.59 8.47 17.53
C ASP A 75 0.00 7.09 17.37
N MET A 76 1.26 6.94 17.79
CA MET A 76 1.89 5.62 17.85
C MET A 76 1.16 4.68 18.84
N LEU A 77 0.33 5.23 19.72
CA LEU A 77 -0.37 4.51 20.79
C LEU A 77 -1.73 3.94 20.36
N GLY A 78 -2.26 4.33 19.19
CA GLY A 78 -3.54 3.81 18.69
C GLY A 78 -4.79 4.33 19.41
N VAL A 79 -4.69 5.41 20.19
CA VAL A 79 -5.78 6.00 21.00
C VAL A 79 -6.80 6.76 20.13
N ASN A 80 -6.44 7.13 18.90
CA ASN A 80 -7.40 7.83 18.04
C ASN A 80 -8.55 6.94 17.56
N GLU A 81 -9.72 7.58 17.44
CA GLU A 81 -10.93 6.99 16.90
C GLU A 81 -10.70 6.44 15.49
N SER A 82 -11.13 5.18 15.29
CA SER A 82 -11.14 4.52 14.00
C SER A 82 -12.52 4.61 13.35
N ARG A 83 -12.58 4.57 12.02
CA ARG A 83 -13.84 4.30 11.32
C ARG A 83 -14.38 2.93 11.73
N LYS A 84 -15.70 2.84 11.84
CA LYS A 84 -16.38 1.56 12.10
C LYS A 84 -16.00 0.53 11.01
N SER A 85 -15.60 -0.64 11.45
CA SER A 85 -15.20 -1.78 10.62
C SER A 85 -15.55 -3.09 11.34
N THR A 86 -15.55 -4.19 10.60
CA THR A 86 -15.75 -5.52 11.18
C THR A 86 -14.48 -5.96 11.92
N CYS A 87 -14.65 -6.37 13.18
CA CYS A 87 -13.61 -7.00 13.98
C CYS A 87 -13.72 -8.52 13.86
N PHE A 88 -12.69 -9.16 13.30
CA PHE A 88 -12.59 -10.61 13.19
C PHE A 88 -11.93 -11.18 14.46
N PRO A 89 -12.06 -12.49 14.74
CA PRO A 89 -11.28 -13.11 15.80
C PRO A 89 -9.78 -12.91 15.58
N ALA A 90 -9.03 -12.77 16.67
CA ALA A 90 -7.57 -12.61 16.62
C ALA A 90 -6.90 -13.84 15.99
N GLU A 91 -5.72 -13.65 15.41
CA GLU A 91 -5.00 -14.67 14.63
C GLU A 91 -4.79 -15.98 15.41
N VAL A 92 -4.45 -15.90 16.71
CA VAL A 92 -4.28 -17.06 17.60
C VAL A 92 -5.55 -17.91 17.75
N THR A 93 -6.72 -17.33 17.52
CA THR A 93 -8.02 -18.01 17.57
C THR A 93 -8.42 -18.58 16.21
N THR A 94 -7.84 -18.07 15.11
CA THR A 94 -8.18 -18.50 13.74
C THR A 94 -7.22 -19.53 13.14
N ALA A 95 -6.05 -19.72 13.73
CA ALA A 95 -4.98 -20.61 13.26
C ALA A 95 -5.21 -22.08 13.63
#